data_AF-A0A3E4U6F6-F1
#
_entry.id   AF-A0A3E4U6F6-F1
#
_cell.length_a   1.000
_cell.length_b   1.000
_cell.length_c   1.000
_cell.angle_alpha   90.00
_cell.angle_beta   90.00
_cell.angle_gamma   90.00
#
_symmetry.space_group_name_H-M   'P 1'
#
loop_
_entity.id
_entity.type
_entity.pdbx_description
1 polymer ?
#
loop_
_entity_poly.entity_id
_entity_poly.type
_entity_poly.pdbx_seq_one_letter_code
_entity_poly.pdbx_strand_id
1 'polypeptide(L)'
;MQTTQYYGLKKPEETDVATPEDFNNNMDILDGVLKKMVTRRIITLTAAAWSGSYPYTQTVNCTGLTAVDDMKVIGVYIPENATIDQVKAWNRAAGFLMCNPDGVANGKITFKAYKKPTVDFRILTEGG
;
A
#
# COMPACT_ATOMS: atom_id res chain seq x y z
N MET A 1 18.95 -33.22 -1.29
CA MET A 1 18.50 -31.83 -1.52
C MET A 1 17.83 -31.29 -0.27
N GLN A 2 18.48 -30.31 0.36
CA GLN A 2 17.92 -29.60 1.51
C GLN A 2 16.88 -28.57 1.07
N THR A 3 16.14 -28.02 2.04
CA THR A 3 15.22 -26.90 1.83
C THR A 3 15.50 -25.77 2.82
N THR A 4 15.14 -24.54 2.43
CA THR A 4 15.25 -23.38 3.32
C THR A 4 14.21 -23.43 4.44
N GLN A 5 14.53 -22.85 5.59
CA GLN A 5 13.72 -22.92 6.80
C GLN A 5 12.33 -22.26 6.68
N TYR A 6 12.25 -21.09 6.03
CA TYR A 6 11.03 -20.27 6.06
C TYR A 6 10.07 -20.56 4.92
N TYR A 7 10.59 -20.90 3.74
CA TYR A 7 9.79 -21.04 2.52
C TYR A 7 10.01 -22.36 1.80
N GLY A 8 10.77 -23.28 2.39
CA GLY A 8 10.97 -24.62 1.84
C GLY A 8 11.65 -24.64 0.48
N LEU A 9 12.37 -23.57 0.12
CA LEU A 9 13.01 -23.45 -1.19
C LEU A 9 14.08 -24.52 -1.32
N LYS A 10 14.05 -25.27 -2.42
CA LYS A 10 15.03 -26.30 -2.74
C LYS A 10 16.44 -25.68 -2.80
N LYS A 11 17.35 -26.22 -1.99
CA LYS A 11 18.76 -25.83 -1.89
C LYS A 11 19.62 -27.07 -2.16
N PRO A 12 19.95 -27.35 -3.43
CA PRO A 12 20.82 -28.45 -3.81
C PRO A 12 22.18 -28.39 -3.12
N GLU A 13 22.66 -29.52 -2.65
CA GLU A 13 24.02 -29.76 -2.18
C GLU A 13 24.89 -30.27 -3.35
N GLU A 14 26.21 -30.31 -3.17
CA GLU A 14 27.17 -30.67 -4.24
C GLU A 14 26.86 -32.04 -4.89
N THR A 15 26.30 -32.97 -4.13
CA THR A 15 25.96 -34.32 -4.59
C THR A 15 24.56 -34.44 -5.18
N ASP A 16 23.75 -33.39 -5.16
CA ASP A 16 22.37 -33.42 -5.65
C ASP A 16 22.28 -33.14 -7.16
N VAL A 17 21.37 -33.83 -7.84
CA VAL A 17 20.97 -33.48 -9.21
C VAL A 17 19.86 -32.43 -9.14
N ALA A 18 20.17 -31.19 -9.54
CA ALA A 18 19.19 -30.11 -9.65
C ALA A 18 18.61 -30.03 -11.06
N THR A 19 17.29 -29.95 -11.16
CA THR A 19 16.55 -29.86 -12.42
C THR A 19 15.97 -28.46 -12.63
N PRO A 20 15.66 -28.05 -13.88
CA PRO A 20 14.94 -26.80 -14.13
C PRO A 20 13.60 -26.70 -13.37
N GLU A 21 12.92 -27.84 -13.15
CA GLU A 21 11.68 -27.89 -12.38
C GLU A 21 11.89 -27.51 -10.91
N ASP A 22 13.03 -27.85 -10.31
CA ASP A 22 13.36 -27.45 -8.94
C ASP A 22 13.45 -25.93 -8.80
N PHE A 23 14.06 -25.27 -9.79
CA PHE A 23 14.18 -23.81 -9.83
C PHE A 23 12.85 -23.13 -10.14
N ASN A 24 12.07 -23.64 -11.09
CA ASN A 24 10.75 -23.08 -11.42
C ASN A 24 9.81 -23.10 -10.21
N ASN A 25 9.76 -24.23 -9.49
CA ASN A 25 8.97 -24.33 -8.26
C ASN A 25 9.42 -23.32 -7.19
N ASN A 26 10.73 -23.13 -7.02
CA ASN A 26 11.24 -22.09 -6.11
C ASN A 26 10.83 -20.69 -6.58
N MET A 27 10.85 -20.41 -7.88
CA MET A 27 10.45 -19.12 -8.44
C MET A 27 8.97 -18.83 -8.21
N ASP A 28 8.09 -19.82 -8.34
CA ASP A 28 6.66 -19.67 -8.05
C ASP A 28 6.42 -19.35 -6.56
N ILE A 29 7.17 -20.00 -5.66
CA ILE A 29 7.12 -19.69 -4.22
C ILE A 29 7.61 -18.27 -3.96
N LEU A 30 8.74 -17.88 -4.54
CA LEU A 30 9.33 -16.55 -4.38
C LEU A 30 8.39 -15.47 -4.90
N ASP A 31 7.80 -15.65 -6.08
CA ASP A 31 6.81 -14.73 -6.65
C ASP A 31 5.60 -14.57 -5.71
N GLY A 32 5.05 -15.68 -5.21
CA GLY A 32 3.93 -15.66 -4.27
C GLY A 32 4.25 -15.00 -2.93
N VAL A 33 5.49 -15.12 -2.44
CA VAL A 33 5.95 -14.46 -1.20
C VAL A 33 6.21 -12.97 -1.43
N LEU A 34 6.89 -12.62 -2.53
CA LEU A 34 7.15 -11.23 -2.90
C LEU A 34 5.86 -10.46 -3.13
N LYS A 35 4.85 -11.09 -3.75
CA LYS A 35 3.51 -10.51 -3.89
C LYS A 35 2.82 -10.20 -2.55
N LYS A 36 3.21 -10.87 -1.45
CA LYS A 36 2.67 -10.60 -0.10
C LYS A 36 3.48 -9.55 0.66
N MET A 37 4.67 -9.18 0.17
CA MET A 37 5.46 -8.12 0.77
C MET A 37 4.82 -6.77 0.48
N VAL A 38 4.07 -6.28 1.45
CA VAL A 38 3.37 -5.00 1.35
C VAL A 38 4.26 -3.87 1.86
N THR A 39 4.29 -2.77 1.12
CA THR A 39 5.01 -1.57 1.55
C THR A 39 4.06 -0.64 2.30
N ARG A 40 4.46 -0.22 3.51
CA ARG A 40 3.71 0.76 4.31
C ARG A 40 4.17 2.17 4.02
N ARG A 41 3.23 3.08 3.78
CA ARG A 41 3.55 4.47 3.42
C ARG A 41 2.66 5.42 4.20
N ILE A 42 3.22 6.56 4.63
CA ILE A 42 2.44 7.64 5.20
C ILE A 42 2.20 8.67 4.08
N ILE A 43 0.93 8.85 3.71
CA ILE A 43 0.51 9.76 2.65
C ILE A 43 -0.15 10.99 3.27
N THR A 44 0.29 12.18 2.85
CA THR A 44 -0.32 13.45 3.25
C THR A 44 -1.39 13.85 2.25
N LEU A 45 -2.60 14.11 2.73
CA LEU A 45 -3.73 14.62 1.96
C LEU A 45 -4.01 16.06 2.43
N THR A 46 -3.66 17.02 1.57
CA THR A 46 -3.88 18.44 1.85
C THR A 46 -5.30 18.88 1.46
N ALA A 47 -5.95 19.66 2.32
CA ALA A 47 -7.30 20.18 2.11
C ALA A 47 -7.41 21.02 0.81
N ALA A 48 -6.36 21.75 0.47
CA ALA A 48 -6.32 22.62 -0.70
C ALA A 48 -6.28 21.88 -2.05
N ALA A 49 -5.78 20.64 -2.08
CA ALA A 49 -5.57 19.91 -3.34
C ALA A 49 -6.74 18.97 -3.72
N TRP A 50 -7.83 19.01 -2.97
CA TRP A 50 -9.09 18.36 -3.37
C TRP A 50 -9.79 19.15 -4.47
N SER A 51 -10.34 18.44 -5.46
CA SER A 51 -11.12 19.01 -6.56
C SER A 51 -12.30 19.89 -6.08
N GLY A 52 -12.88 20.66 -7.00
CA GLY A 52 -13.93 21.63 -6.70
C GLY A 52 -15.33 21.04 -6.56
N SER A 53 -15.57 19.84 -7.07
CA SER A 53 -16.90 19.23 -7.17
C SER A 53 -16.90 17.77 -6.73
N TYR A 54 -18.08 17.28 -6.34
CA TYR A 54 -18.30 15.86 -6.03
C TYR A 54 -18.26 15.00 -7.32
N PRO A 55 -17.64 13.81 -7.30
CA PRO A 55 -16.83 13.27 -6.21
C PRO A 55 -15.52 14.04 -6.06
N TYR A 56 -15.17 14.39 -4.81
CA TYR A 56 -13.93 15.13 -4.54
C TYR A 56 -12.76 14.20 -4.78
N THR A 57 -11.76 14.63 -5.55
CA THR A 57 -10.58 13.84 -5.86
C THR A 57 -9.31 14.56 -5.47
N GLN A 58 -8.30 13.78 -5.06
CA GLN A 58 -6.95 14.26 -4.82
C GLN A 58 -5.96 13.19 -5.29
N THR A 59 -5.01 13.58 -6.14
CA THR A 59 -3.94 12.69 -6.60
C THR A 59 -2.65 13.01 -5.85
N VAL A 60 -1.98 11.98 -5.36
CA VAL A 60 -0.70 12.09 -4.65
C VAL A 60 0.34 11.23 -5.35
N ASN A 61 1.56 11.76 -5.49
CA ASN A 61 2.70 11.02 -6.00
C ASN A 61 3.16 9.99 -4.96
N CYS A 62 3.42 8.77 -5.42
CA CYS A 62 3.81 7.65 -4.58
C CYS A 62 4.82 6.78 -5.35
N THR A 63 6.10 6.99 -5.08
CA THR A 63 7.19 6.31 -5.78
C THR A 63 7.13 4.80 -5.56
N GLY A 64 7.39 4.05 -6.63
CA GLY A 64 7.44 2.58 -6.59
C GLY A 64 6.06 1.90 -6.68
N LEU A 65 4.98 2.65 -6.90
CA LEU A 65 3.69 2.05 -7.25
C LEU A 65 3.58 1.72 -8.74
N THR A 66 2.97 0.59 -9.05
CA THR A 66 2.54 0.16 -10.38
C THR A 66 1.01 0.11 -10.47
N ALA A 67 0.46 0.12 -11.67
CA ALA A 67 -0.99 0.05 -11.89
C ALA A 67 -1.63 -1.28 -11.46
N VAL A 68 -0.85 -2.33 -11.18
CA VAL A 68 -1.37 -3.62 -10.71
C VAL A 68 -1.35 -3.76 -9.18
N ASP A 69 -0.79 -2.78 -8.48
CA ASP A 69 -0.69 -2.81 -7.02
C ASP A 69 -2.06 -2.57 -6.38
N ASP A 70 -2.39 -3.39 -5.37
CA ASP A 70 -3.58 -3.20 -4.54
C ASP A 70 -3.20 -2.36 -3.31
N MET A 71 -3.68 -1.12 -3.26
CA MET A 71 -3.40 -0.18 -2.17
C MET A 71 -4.58 -0.06 -1.21
N LYS A 72 -4.31 -0.28 0.08
CA LYS A 72 -5.31 -0.19 1.15
C LYS A 72 -4.96 0.93 2.10
N VAL A 73 -5.98 1.69 2.52
CA VAL A 73 -5.86 2.61 3.66
C VAL A 73 -6.10 1.79 4.92
N ILE A 74 -5.09 1.69 5.79
CA ILE A 74 -5.17 0.90 7.02
C ILE A 74 -5.43 1.75 8.26
N GLY A 75 -5.32 3.09 8.14
CA GLY A 75 -5.71 3.99 9.22
C GLY A 75 -5.26 5.43 9.00
N VAL A 76 -5.57 6.28 9.98
CA VAL A 76 -5.06 7.65 10.07
C VAL A 76 -3.72 7.62 10.80
N TYR A 77 -2.72 8.31 10.28
CA TYR A 77 -1.43 8.46 10.96
C TYR A 77 -1.54 9.56 12.04
N ILE A 78 -1.27 9.19 13.29
CA ILE A 78 -1.33 10.07 14.45
C ILE A 78 0.08 10.18 15.07
N PRO A 79 0.72 11.37 15.08
CA PRO A 79 1.99 11.55 15.78
C PRO A 79 1.81 11.53 17.31
N GLU A 80 2.87 11.19 18.04
CA GLU A 80 2.86 10.97 19.49
C GLU A 80 2.32 12.16 20.31
N ASN A 81 2.56 13.38 19.85
CA ASN A 81 2.16 14.62 20.53
C ASN A 81 0.84 15.23 20.00
N ALA A 82 0.02 14.46 19.28
CA ALA A 82 -1.26 14.95 18.79
C ALA A 82 -2.26 15.19 19.93
N THR A 83 -2.94 16.34 19.89
CA THR A 83 -4.07 16.62 20.78
C THR A 83 -5.31 15.83 20.37
N ILE A 84 -6.21 15.58 21.32
CA ILE A 84 -7.49 14.88 21.05
C ILE A 84 -8.31 15.58 19.96
N ASP A 85 -8.29 16.92 19.91
CA ASP A 85 -9.04 17.69 18.92
C ASP A 85 -8.46 17.52 17.51
N GLN A 86 -7.12 17.47 17.38
CA GLN A 86 -6.46 17.12 16.12
C GLN A 86 -6.83 15.70 15.68
N VAL A 87 -6.78 14.71 16.59
CA VAL A 87 -7.15 13.32 16.29
C VAL A 87 -8.60 13.22 15.81
N LYS A 88 -9.54 13.93 16.44
CA LYS A 88 -10.95 13.99 16.01
C LYS A 88 -11.09 14.63 14.63
N ALA A 89 -10.38 15.72 14.37
CA ALA A 89 -10.43 16.42 13.08
C ALA A 89 -9.90 15.53 11.95
N TRP A 90 -8.76 14.85 12.16
CA TRP A 90 -8.17 13.97 11.16
C TRP A 90 -8.99 12.70 10.92
N ASN A 91 -9.53 12.07 11.98
CA ASN A 91 -10.44 10.93 11.82
C ASN A 91 -11.72 11.31 11.08
N ARG A 92 -12.28 12.50 11.34
CA ARG A 92 -13.44 13.02 10.60
C ARG A 92 -13.10 13.22 9.12
N ALA A 93 -11.95 13.83 8.82
CA ALA A 93 -11.50 14.06 7.45
C ALA A 93 -11.25 12.74 6.69
N ALA A 94 -10.57 11.78 7.31
CA ALA A 94 -10.32 10.46 6.74
C ALA A 94 -11.62 9.65 6.56
N GLY A 95 -12.58 9.83 7.46
CA GLY A 95 -13.92 9.25 7.34
C GLY A 95 -14.70 9.72 6.12
N PHE A 96 -14.27 10.79 5.43
CA PHE A 96 -14.87 11.22 4.18
C PHE A 96 -14.39 10.43 2.95
N LEU A 97 -13.31 9.65 3.09
CA LEU A 97 -12.75 8.87 1.98
C LEU A 97 -13.71 7.78 1.52
N MET A 98 -13.74 7.59 0.21
CA MET A 98 -14.47 6.51 -0.47
C MET A 98 -13.48 5.57 -1.14
N CYS A 99 -13.90 4.32 -1.33
CA CYS A 99 -13.14 3.36 -2.12
C CYS A 99 -12.93 3.88 -3.55
N ASN A 100 -11.71 3.74 -4.07
CA ASN A 100 -11.37 4.03 -5.46
C ASN A 100 -10.45 2.93 -6.00
N PRO A 101 -11.01 1.77 -6.42
CA PRO A 101 -10.22 0.62 -6.83
C PRO A 101 -9.33 0.93 -8.05
N ASP A 102 -9.81 1.76 -8.97
CA ASP A 102 -9.06 2.19 -10.16
C ASP A 102 -8.17 3.42 -9.89
N GLY A 103 -7.93 3.75 -8.62
CA GLY A 103 -7.19 4.93 -8.20
C GLY A 103 -5.68 4.80 -8.26
N VAL A 104 -5.17 3.57 -8.33
CA VAL A 104 -3.74 3.27 -8.36
C VAL A 104 -3.23 3.34 -9.79
N ALA A 105 -2.12 4.05 -10.01
CA ALA A 105 -1.44 4.11 -11.28
C ALA A 105 0.08 4.20 -11.05
N ASN A 106 0.85 4.07 -12.13
CA ASN A 106 2.31 4.15 -12.04
C ASN A 106 2.77 5.44 -11.35
N GLY A 107 3.42 5.28 -10.20
CA GLY A 107 3.99 6.37 -9.39
C GLY A 107 2.97 7.27 -8.69
N LYS A 108 1.66 6.94 -8.68
CA LYS A 108 0.63 7.83 -8.11
C LYS A 108 -0.61 7.07 -7.62
N ILE A 109 -1.34 7.71 -6.71
CA ILE A 109 -2.63 7.23 -6.21
C ILE A 109 -3.64 8.38 -6.20
N THR A 110 -4.87 8.09 -6.61
CA THR A 110 -5.99 9.03 -6.60
C THR A 110 -7.00 8.61 -5.56
N PHE A 111 -7.25 9.48 -4.59
CA PHE A 111 -8.27 9.30 -3.56
C PHE A 111 -9.58 9.96 -3.98
N LYS A 112 -10.70 9.38 -3.54
CA LYS A 112 -12.05 9.95 -3.66
C LYS A 112 -12.60 10.24 -2.28
N ALA A 113 -13.39 11.31 -2.14
CA ALA A 113 -14.11 11.63 -0.91
C ALA A 113 -15.54 12.10 -1.20
N TYR A 114 -16.49 11.74 -0.33
CA TYR A 114 -17.90 12.14 -0.49
C TYR A 114 -18.19 13.53 0.08
N LYS A 115 -17.35 13.99 1.00
CA LYS A 115 -17.30 15.38 1.49
C LYS A 115 -15.88 15.89 1.34
N LYS A 116 -15.73 17.19 1.04
CA LYS A 116 -14.41 17.81 0.91
C LYS A 116 -13.75 17.93 2.29
N PRO A 117 -12.59 17.31 2.53
CA PRO A 117 -11.82 17.54 3.74
C PRO A 117 -11.38 19.01 3.82
N THR A 118 -11.53 19.61 5.00
CA THR A 118 -11.19 21.02 5.25
C THR A 118 -9.90 21.18 6.07
N VAL A 119 -9.29 20.07 6.49
CA VAL A 119 -8.03 20.03 7.23
C VAL A 119 -7.06 19.11 6.52
N ASP A 120 -5.78 19.42 6.62
CA ASP A 120 -4.72 18.51 6.20
C ASP A 120 -4.66 17.33 7.16
N PHE A 121 -4.52 16.13 6.61
CA PHE A 121 -4.40 14.91 7.40
C PHE A 121 -3.47 13.91 6.72
N ARG A 122 -3.00 12.93 7.49
CA ARG A 122 -2.09 11.89 7.02
C ARG A 122 -2.73 10.53 7.23
N ILE A 123 -2.60 9.66 6.23
CA ILE A 123 -3.09 8.28 6.29
C ILE A 123 -1.93 7.31 6.18
N LEU A 124 -2.09 6.14 6.79
CA LEU A 124 -1.21 5.01 6.61
C LEU A 124 -1.81 4.09 5.55
N THR A 125 -1.05 3.82 4.49
CA THR A 125 -1.43 2.86 3.46
C THR A 125 -0.53 1.64 3.48
N GLU A 126 -1.05 0.51 3.01
CA GLU A 126 -0.35 -0.76 2.90
C GLU A 126 -0.68 -1.41 1.55
N GLY A 127 0.35 -1.94 0.90
CA GLY A 127 0.29 -2.61 -0.40
C GLY A 127 1.44 -2.19 -1.31
N GLY A 128 1.41 -2.64 -2.56
CA GLY A 128 2.55 -2.60 -3.47
C GLY A 128 2.88 -3.99 -3.98
#